data_AF-D3E3A2-F1
#
_entry.id   AF-D3E3A2-F1
#
_cell.length_a   1.000
_cell.length_b   1.000
_cell.length_c   1.000
_cell.angle_alpha   90.00
_cell.angle_beta   90.00
_cell.angle_gamma   90.00
#
_symmetry.space_group_name_H-M   'P 1'
#
loop_
_entity.id
_entity.type
_entity.pdbx_description
1 polymer ?
#
loop_
_entity_poly.entity_id
_entity_poly.type
_entity_poly.pdbx_seq_one_letter_code
_entity_poly.pdbx_strand_id
1 'polypeptide(L)'
;MNFYDLNKIRIKIAEDEIDIKENDFLYELYDLDNFDSLFDELDILINKIEYHQFEFTLIWYVGFFNIIKYEDIGNLPNISKLKSYNYLKGGLIKYFRGHFHLTNYTMEIKPYRNYYSFIEHYVLRPFQYRAITKLLNWIYIYDKKFFFELHYFDKSNFHFLRLFKLHEIKNFELEEKYIDFNCEDELKNYILFNYIITEYIHSVDKNLPKDIKTKIESDFKLIEKIEVNILIKIILDYIRFDETKKIPCYFLETIEENEETFFTIFESLEIYNINELNSLVNPLKEIHINQDRLFQQMITKLEKLLTEEIITIDNYEWEHFLNIIPEKYVLMINGLLRKTIGDLTFISELDREIRSKRYFSEKNKEKKLKELIDIAKNIN
;
A
#
# COMPACT_ATOMS: atom_id res chain seq x y z
N MET A 1 0.33 7.72 26.18
CA MET A 1 0.33 8.94 27.00
C MET A 1 0.14 8.55 28.46
N ASN A 2 0.82 9.20 29.42
CA ASN A 2 0.74 8.83 30.84
C ASN A 2 -0.16 9.80 31.64
N PHE A 3 -0.48 9.47 32.89
CA PHE A 3 -1.37 10.27 33.76
C PHE A 3 -0.82 11.69 34.05
N TYR A 4 0.50 11.84 34.02
CA TYR A 4 1.17 13.13 34.29
C TYR A 4 0.96 14.12 33.13
N ASP A 5 0.93 13.63 31.89
CA ASP A 5 0.64 14.44 30.70
C ASP A 5 -0.80 14.97 30.70
N LEU A 6 -1.78 14.14 31.11
CA LEU A 6 -3.19 14.54 31.28
C LEU A 6 -3.36 15.66 32.31
N ASN A 7 -2.64 15.56 33.43
CA ASN A 7 -2.76 16.51 34.52
C ASN A 7 -2.18 17.88 34.14
N LYS A 8 -1.10 17.92 33.34
CA LYS A 8 -0.55 19.18 32.80
C LYS A 8 -1.54 19.90 31.89
N ILE A 9 -2.26 19.17 31.03
CA ILE A 9 -3.27 19.74 30.14
C ILE A 9 -4.46 20.29 30.95
N ARG A 10 -4.93 19.53 31.94
CA ARG A 10 -6.01 19.99 32.85
C ARG A 10 -5.62 21.24 33.62
N ILE A 11 -4.40 21.30 34.13
CA ILE A 11 -3.88 22.47 34.87
C ILE A 11 -3.81 23.68 33.94
N LYS A 12 -3.31 23.52 32.71
CA LYS A 12 -3.17 24.64 31.79
C LYS A 12 -4.49 25.17 31.26
N ILE A 13 -5.49 24.31 31.02
CA ILE A 13 -6.87 24.74 30.72
C ILE A 13 -7.43 25.62 31.85
N ALA A 14 -7.16 25.25 33.10
CA ALA A 14 -7.57 26.05 34.26
C ALA A 14 -6.74 27.34 34.42
N GLU A 15 -5.46 27.33 34.09
CA GLU A 15 -4.57 28.51 34.13
C GLU A 15 -4.88 29.53 33.02
N ASP A 16 -5.26 29.07 31.83
CA ASP A 16 -5.63 29.92 30.69
C ASP A 16 -7.10 30.40 30.77
N GLU A 17 -7.77 30.14 31.90
CA GLU A 17 -9.20 30.44 32.15
C GLU A 17 -10.13 29.97 31.02
N ILE A 18 -9.76 28.87 30.35
CA ILE A 18 -10.58 28.26 29.31
C ILE A 18 -11.74 27.55 30.02
N ASP A 19 -12.90 28.19 29.96
CA ASP A 19 -14.13 27.69 30.57
C ASP A 19 -14.58 26.38 29.90
N ILE A 20 -14.28 25.24 30.54
CA ILE A 20 -14.88 23.96 30.15
C ILE A 20 -16.33 24.01 30.64
N LYS A 21 -17.22 24.39 29.73
CA LYS A 21 -18.64 24.47 30.04
C LYS A 21 -19.18 23.10 30.49
N GLU A 22 -20.03 23.13 31.51
CA GLU A 22 -20.59 21.93 32.13
C GLU A 22 -21.31 21.03 31.11
N ASN A 23 -21.38 19.73 31.42
CA ASN A 23 -21.97 18.70 30.54
C ASN A 23 -23.36 19.09 30.00
N ASP A 24 -24.19 19.77 30.80
CA ASP A 24 -25.54 20.17 30.43
C ASP A 24 -25.59 21.29 29.38
N PHE A 25 -24.63 22.23 29.40
CA PHE A 25 -24.51 23.27 28.38
C PHE A 25 -23.99 22.71 27.05
N LEU A 26 -23.08 21.73 27.13
CA LEU A 26 -22.66 20.97 25.96
C LEU A 26 -23.87 20.24 25.36
N TYR A 27 -24.68 19.53 26.16
CA TYR A 27 -25.91 18.91 25.69
C TYR A 27 -26.90 19.89 25.02
N GLU A 28 -27.06 21.11 25.56
CA GLU A 28 -27.91 22.16 24.96
C GLU A 28 -27.38 22.72 23.64
N LEU A 29 -26.05 22.85 23.48
CA LEU A 29 -25.43 23.20 22.19
C LEU A 29 -25.58 22.10 21.14
N TYR A 30 -25.61 20.85 21.59
CA TYR A 30 -25.67 19.66 20.73
C TYR A 30 -27.10 19.27 20.28
N ASP A 31 -28.15 19.76 20.96
CA ASP A 31 -29.57 19.50 20.63
C ASP A 31 -30.11 20.35 19.44
N LEU A 32 -29.30 21.23 18.86
CA LEU A 32 -29.75 22.24 17.89
C LEU A 32 -29.28 22.03 16.43
N ASP A 33 -28.68 20.88 16.08
CA ASP A 33 -28.21 20.55 14.71
C ASP A 33 -27.31 21.62 14.04
N ASN A 34 -26.73 22.54 14.82
CA ASN A 34 -25.84 23.58 14.30
C ASN A 34 -24.38 23.13 14.34
N PHE A 35 -24.06 22.19 13.47
CA PHE A 35 -22.75 21.54 13.37
C PHE A 35 -21.60 22.54 13.10
N ASP A 36 -21.81 23.55 12.26
CA ASP A 36 -20.74 24.45 11.79
C ASP A 36 -20.19 25.37 12.91
N SER A 37 -21.07 25.92 13.76
CA SER A 37 -20.65 26.82 14.85
C SER A 37 -19.82 26.10 15.94
N LEU A 38 -20.08 24.81 16.15
CA LEU A 38 -19.39 24.00 17.16
C LEU A 38 -17.98 23.59 16.71
N PHE A 39 -17.76 23.55 15.40
CA PHE A 39 -16.45 23.28 14.82
C PHE A 39 -15.56 24.52 14.79
N ASP A 40 -16.13 25.71 14.55
CA ASP A 40 -15.39 26.98 14.61
C ASP A 40 -14.84 27.26 16.03
N GLU A 41 -15.58 26.93 17.09
CA GLU A 41 -15.11 27.06 18.48
C GLU A 41 -13.96 26.10 18.82
N LEU A 42 -14.04 24.85 18.35
CA LEU A 42 -12.95 23.88 18.49
C LEU A 42 -11.70 24.36 17.75
N ASP A 43 -11.84 24.84 16.51
CA ASP A 43 -10.76 25.40 15.68
C ASP A 43 -10.08 26.62 16.34
N ILE A 44 -10.83 27.49 17.02
CA ILE A 44 -10.29 28.61 17.80
C ILE A 44 -9.46 28.11 19.00
N LEU A 45 -9.92 27.07 19.69
CA LEU A 45 -9.19 26.45 20.81
C LEU A 45 -7.93 25.71 20.33
N ILE A 46 -7.96 25.06 19.17
CA ILE A 46 -6.79 24.43 18.55
C ILE A 46 -5.68 25.45 18.29
N ASN A 47 -6.06 26.59 17.72
CA ASN A 47 -5.11 27.59 17.23
C ASN A 47 -4.52 28.47 18.35
N LYS A 48 -5.16 28.55 19.51
CA LYS A 48 -4.70 29.42 20.62
C LYS A 48 -3.64 28.76 21.52
N ILE A 49 -3.52 27.44 21.50
CA ILE A 49 -2.62 26.73 22.40
C ILE A 49 -1.50 26.10 21.55
N GLU A 50 -0.31 26.71 21.56
CA GLU A 50 0.88 26.17 20.88
C GLU A 50 1.28 24.81 21.51
N TYR A 51 0.71 23.71 20.99
CA TYR A 51 0.98 22.33 21.38
C TYR A 51 1.13 21.43 20.15
N HIS A 52 1.99 20.41 20.24
CA HIS A 52 2.32 19.52 19.13
C HIS A 52 1.27 18.38 19.02
N GLN A 53 0.24 18.58 18.17
CA GLN A 53 -0.68 17.65 17.47
C GLN A 53 -1.12 16.30 18.09
N PHE A 54 -0.26 15.49 18.72
CA PHE A 54 -0.66 14.31 19.50
C PHE A 54 -1.58 14.66 20.69
N GLU A 55 -1.54 15.91 21.12
CA GLU A 55 -2.32 16.48 22.21
C GLU A 55 -3.76 16.84 21.78
N PHE A 56 -4.06 16.90 20.47
CA PHE A 56 -5.40 17.19 19.93
C PHE A 56 -6.32 15.97 19.86
N THR A 57 -5.77 14.83 19.43
CA THR A 57 -6.44 13.53 19.53
C THR A 57 -6.82 13.25 20.98
N LEU A 58 -6.00 13.67 21.94
CA LEU A 58 -6.30 13.53 23.35
C LEU A 58 -7.42 14.47 23.84
N ILE A 59 -7.40 15.75 23.46
CA ILE A 59 -8.46 16.72 23.83
C ILE A 59 -9.82 16.27 23.25
N TRP A 60 -9.84 15.71 22.04
CA TRP A 60 -11.05 15.15 21.44
C TRP A 60 -11.50 13.83 22.10
N TYR A 61 -10.56 12.97 22.52
CA TYR A 61 -10.84 11.77 23.34
C TYR A 61 -11.35 12.10 24.76
N VAL A 62 -10.84 13.16 25.39
CA VAL A 62 -11.20 13.61 26.75
C VAL A 62 -12.57 14.30 26.77
N GLY A 63 -12.93 15.05 25.73
CA GLY A 63 -14.27 15.62 25.56
C GLY A 63 -15.35 14.56 25.32
N PHE A 64 -15.01 13.44 24.67
CA PHE A 64 -15.94 12.33 24.44
C PHE A 64 -16.12 11.39 25.63
N PHE A 65 -15.08 11.26 26.46
CA PHE A 65 -15.01 10.30 27.55
C PHE A 65 -14.57 10.98 28.85
N ASN A 66 -15.45 11.80 29.40
CA ASN A 66 -15.53 12.00 30.85
C ASN A 66 -16.01 10.71 31.59
N ILE A 67 -15.90 9.54 30.95
CA ILE A 67 -16.32 8.23 31.44
C ILE A 67 -15.28 7.24 30.87
N ILE A 68 -14.52 6.52 31.71
CA ILE A 68 -13.76 5.28 31.39
C ILE A 68 -12.25 5.40 31.06
N LYS A 69 -11.44 4.63 31.81
CA LYS A 69 -9.99 4.44 31.60
C LYS A 69 -9.71 3.57 30.36
N TYR A 70 -8.57 3.77 29.71
CA TYR A 70 -8.09 3.02 28.53
C TYR A 70 -8.14 1.46 28.65
N GLU A 71 -8.18 0.95 29.87
CA GLU A 71 -8.20 -0.47 30.22
C GLU A 71 -9.61 -1.09 30.17
N ASP A 72 -10.66 -0.27 30.15
CA ASP A 72 -12.04 -0.70 30.36
C ASP A 72 -12.90 -0.69 29.08
N ILE A 73 -12.34 -0.26 27.93
CA ILE A 73 -13.06 -0.18 26.62
C ILE A 73 -13.65 -1.54 26.20
N GLY A 74 -13.00 -2.66 26.55
CA GLY A 74 -13.49 -4.01 26.27
C GLY A 74 -14.71 -4.43 27.11
N ASN A 75 -15.01 -3.70 28.18
CA ASN A 75 -16.10 -3.99 29.12
C ASN A 75 -17.30 -3.04 28.93
N LEU A 76 -17.27 -2.18 27.91
CA LEU A 76 -18.29 -1.17 27.69
C LEU A 76 -19.56 -1.75 27.04
N PRO A 77 -20.75 -1.23 27.41
CA PRO A 77 -22.00 -1.60 26.77
C PRO A 77 -21.98 -1.21 25.28
N ASN A 78 -22.89 -1.80 24.49
CA ASN A 78 -23.03 -1.53 23.06
C ASN A 78 -22.94 -0.02 22.76
N ILE A 79 -21.88 0.39 22.03
CA ILE A 79 -21.54 1.79 21.76
C ILE A 79 -22.67 2.56 21.08
N SER A 80 -23.46 1.88 20.24
CA SER A 80 -24.58 2.50 19.50
C SER A 80 -25.73 2.95 20.39
N LYS A 81 -25.76 2.52 21.66
CA LYS A 81 -26.74 2.93 22.65
C LYS A 81 -26.32 4.17 23.44
N LEU A 82 -25.09 4.64 23.27
CA LEU A 82 -24.62 5.86 23.93
C LEU A 82 -25.19 7.07 23.19
N LYS A 83 -25.83 8.00 23.91
CA LYS A 83 -26.31 9.27 23.34
C LYS A 83 -25.20 10.04 22.63
N SER A 84 -23.97 9.91 23.14
CA SER A 84 -22.82 10.57 22.56
C SER A 84 -22.38 9.92 21.24
N TYR A 85 -22.77 8.70 20.89
CA TYR A 85 -22.18 7.99 19.74
C TYR A 85 -22.24 8.73 18.39
N ASN A 86 -23.30 9.49 18.12
CA ASN A 86 -23.38 10.26 16.88
C ASN A 86 -22.30 11.34 16.76
N TYR A 87 -21.88 11.97 17.86
CA TYR A 87 -20.79 12.95 17.81
C TYR A 87 -19.43 12.27 17.60
N LEU A 88 -19.29 11.00 18.03
CA LEU A 88 -18.08 10.19 17.84
C LEU A 88 -17.93 9.89 16.36
N LYS A 89 -19.04 9.57 15.70
CA LYS A 89 -19.07 9.40 14.25
C LYS A 89 -18.59 10.65 13.53
N GLY A 90 -19.13 11.81 13.90
CA GLY A 90 -18.80 13.09 13.27
C GLY A 90 -17.30 13.42 13.29
N GLY A 91 -16.66 13.37 14.45
CA GLY A 91 -15.23 13.71 14.51
C GLY A 91 -14.30 12.60 14.01
N LEU A 92 -14.70 11.33 14.06
CA LEU A 92 -13.95 10.29 13.35
C LEU A 92 -14.01 10.49 11.84
N ILE A 93 -15.17 10.83 11.26
CA ILE A 93 -15.27 11.16 9.83
C ILE A 93 -14.31 12.31 9.47
N LYS A 94 -14.28 13.39 10.27
CA LYS A 94 -13.36 14.52 10.05
C LYS A 94 -11.88 14.11 10.17
N TYR A 95 -11.56 13.29 11.17
CA TYR A 95 -10.24 12.73 11.38
C TYR A 95 -9.75 11.94 10.16
N PHE A 96 -10.54 10.96 9.72
CA PHE A 96 -10.18 10.11 8.59
C PHE A 96 -10.13 10.89 7.27
N ARG A 97 -11.00 11.89 7.08
CA ARG A 97 -10.95 12.82 5.93
C ARG A 97 -9.74 13.76 5.92
N GLY A 98 -8.86 13.67 6.91
CA GLY A 98 -7.64 14.48 6.99
C GLY A 98 -7.89 15.96 7.24
N HIS A 99 -9.06 16.32 7.79
CA HIS A 99 -9.34 17.70 8.20
C HIS A 99 -8.54 18.10 9.44
N PHE A 100 -8.02 17.11 10.16
CA PHE A 100 -6.98 17.30 11.16
C PHE A 100 -5.66 16.84 10.56
N HIS A 101 -4.74 17.78 10.33
CA HIS A 101 -3.36 17.41 10.06
C HIS A 101 -2.78 16.86 11.36
N LEU A 102 -2.33 15.61 11.37
CA LEU A 102 -1.39 15.12 12.38
C LEU A 102 -0.05 15.02 11.68
N THR A 103 0.77 16.08 11.76
CA THR A 103 2.20 15.92 11.53
C THR A 103 2.70 14.98 12.61
N ASN A 104 2.95 13.74 12.20
CA ASN A 104 4.22 13.09 12.38
C ASN A 104 4.17 11.77 11.62
N TYR A 105 4.84 11.78 10.47
CA TYR A 105 5.06 10.63 9.61
C TYR A 105 3.78 9.95 9.11
N THR A 106 3.03 10.62 8.22
CA THR A 106 2.84 9.91 6.96
C THR A 106 4.27 9.65 6.50
N MET A 107 4.72 8.39 6.53
CA MET A 107 5.74 8.05 5.54
C MET A 107 5.07 8.55 4.26
N GLU A 108 5.66 9.54 3.59
CA GLU A 108 5.31 9.70 2.18
C GLU A 108 5.33 8.28 1.66
N ILE A 109 4.24 7.85 1.03
CA ILE A 109 4.29 6.70 0.16
C ILE A 109 5.28 7.17 -0.90
N LYS A 110 6.58 7.12 -0.57
CA LYS A 110 7.70 7.30 -1.49
C LYS A 110 7.27 6.41 -2.61
N PRO A 111 7.07 6.92 -3.82
CA PRO A 111 6.26 6.27 -4.82
C PRO A 111 6.78 4.85 -4.99
N TYR A 112 6.18 3.92 -4.26
CA TYR A 112 6.50 2.53 -4.34
C TYR A 112 5.75 2.20 -5.60
N ARG A 113 6.49 2.24 -6.71
CA ARG A 113 5.96 1.99 -8.06
C ARG A 113 5.28 0.61 -8.14
N ASN A 114 5.50 -0.25 -7.13
CA ASN A 114 4.73 -1.44 -6.79
C ASN A 114 4.05 -1.26 -5.41
N TYR A 115 2.74 -1.06 -5.37
CA TYR A 115 2.00 -0.84 -4.12
C TYR A 115 1.91 -2.09 -3.25
N TYR A 116 1.92 -3.28 -3.87
CA TYR A 116 1.91 -4.53 -3.12
C TYR A 116 3.19 -4.70 -2.28
N SER A 117 4.35 -4.40 -2.86
CA SER A 117 5.66 -4.40 -2.16
C SER A 117 5.68 -3.45 -0.96
N PHE A 118 5.10 -2.26 -1.13
CA PHE A 118 4.98 -1.28 -0.05
C PHE A 118 4.20 -1.84 1.14
N ILE A 119 3.01 -2.37 0.87
CA ILE A 119 2.11 -2.92 1.89
C ILE A 119 2.81 -4.06 2.62
N GLU A 120 3.44 -4.95 1.88
CA GLU A 120 4.12 -6.12 2.46
C GLU A 120 5.32 -5.75 3.33
N HIS A 121 6.12 -4.77 2.91
CA HIS A 121 7.29 -4.33 3.67
C HIS A 121 7.00 -3.23 4.70
N TYR A 122 5.76 -2.76 4.78
CA TYR A 122 5.38 -1.69 5.70
C TYR A 122 5.73 -2.05 7.17
N VAL A 123 6.71 -1.37 7.76
CA VAL A 123 7.15 -1.56 9.16
C VAL A 123 6.52 -0.49 10.05
N LEU A 124 5.89 -0.94 11.14
CA LEU A 124 5.15 -0.08 12.06
C LEU A 124 6.02 0.53 13.17
N ARG A 125 5.78 1.82 13.47
CA ARG A 125 6.21 2.43 14.75
C ARG A 125 5.12 2.19 15.83
N PRO A 126 5.43 1.51 16.96
CA PRO A 126 4.44 0.75 17.74
C PRO A 126 3.56 1.49 18.77
N PHE A 127 3.72 2.79 19.01
CA PHE A 127 3.13 3.41 20.21
C PHE A 127 1.98 4.41 20.00
N GLN A 128 1.90 5.09 18.85
CA GLN A 128 1.00 6.25 18.70
C GLN A 128 -0.44 5.89 18.30
N TYR A 129 -0.69 4.65 17.89
CA TYR A 129 -1.95 4.28 17.22
C TYR A 129 -2.85 3.30 17.98
N ARG A 130 -2.48 2.88 19.20
CA ARG A 130 -3.21 1.85 19.96
C ARG A 130 -4.63 2.28 20.36
N ALA A 131 -4.85 3.56 20.64
CA ALA A 131 -6.16 4.07 21.03
C ALA A 131 -7.15 4.00 19.86
N ILE A 132 -6.73 4.47 18.67
CA ILE A 132 -7.53 4.42 17.44
C ILE A 132 -7.83 2.96 17.06
N THR A 133 -6.84 2.06 17.11
CA THR A 133 -7.08 0.62 16.90
C THR A 133 -8.17 0.08 17.83
N LYS A 134 -8.07 0.34 19.14
CA LYS A 134 -9.06 -0.16 20.11
C LYS A 134 -10.45 0.40 19.82
N LEU A 135 -10.54 1.67 19.45
CA LEU A 135 -11.79 2.31 19.10
C LEU A 135 -12.38 1.72 17.81
N LEU A 136 -11.56 1.50 16.79
CA LEU A 136 -11.97 0.85 15.54
C LEU A 136 -12.43 -0.60 15.77
N ASN A 137 -11.75 -1.35 16.65
CA ASN A 137 -12.22 -2.69 17.08
C ASN A 137 -13.61 -2.62 17.71
N TRP A 138 -13.81 -1.63 18.59
CA TRP A 138 -15.08 -1.46 19.28
C TRP A 138 -16.21 -1.06 18.32
N ILE A 139 -15.92 -0.17 17.37
CA ILE A 139 -16.86 0.20 16.29
C ILE A 139 -17.14 -1.01 15.40
N TYR A 140 -16.13 -1.79 14.99
CA TYR A 140 -16.35 -2.99 14.19
C TYR A 140 -17.29 -4.00 14.87
N ILE A 141 -17.16 -4.20 16.19
CA ILE A 141 -18.01 -5.14 16.94
C ILE A 141 -19.48 -4.69 16.97
N TYR A 142 -19.75 -3.38 17.10
CA TYR A 142 -21.09 -2.86 17.40
C TYR A 142 -21.76 -2.05 16.28
N ASP A 143 -21.00 -1.58 15.28
CA ASP A 143 -21.46 -0.82 14.11
C ASP A 143 -20.50 -1.04 12.92
N LYS A 144 -20.58 -2.23 12.32
CA LYS A 144 -19.77 -2.63 11.17
C LYS A 144 -19.90 -1.66 9.99
N LYS A 145 -21.12 -1.17 9.73
CA LYS A 145 -21.37 -0.25 8.62
C LYS A 145 -20.50 1.00 8.78
N PHE A 146 -20.53 1.62 9.96
CA PHE A 146 -19.72 2.81 10.21
C PHE A 146 -18.21 2.53 10.19
N PHE A 147 -17.76 1.35 10.65
CA PHE A 147 -16.36 0.94 10.52
C PHE A 147 -15.89 0.96 9.06
N PHE A 148 -16.67 0.37 8.14
CA PHE A 148 -16.32 0.37 6.72
C PHE A 148 -16.47 1.75 6.08
N GLU A 149 -17.43 2.59 6.51
CA GLU A 149 -17.48 3.99 6.09
C GLU A 149 -16.18 4.75 6.45
N LEU A 150 -15.63 4.52 7.65
CA LEU A 150 -14.34 5.10 8.05
C LEU A 150 -13.16 4.62 7.19
N HIS A 151 -13.19 3.38 6.70
CA HIS A 151 -12.18 2.87 5.76
C HIS A 151 -12.15 3.70 4.48
N TYR A 152 -13.32 4.00 3.89
CA TYR A 152 -13.39 4.82 2.69
C TYR A 152 -13.04 6.28 2.96
N PHE A 153 -13.37 6.81 4.13
CA PHE A 153 -12.98 8.16 4.50
C PHE A 153 -11.50 8.33 4.82
N ASP A 154 -10.78 7.26 5.15
CA ASP A 154 -9.35 7.33 5.46
C ASP A 154 -8.56 7.85 4.25
N LYS A 155 -8.14 9.11 4.31
CA LYS A 155 -7.22 9.70 3.33
C LYS A 155 -5.77 9.28 3.55
N SER A 156 -5.44 8.78 4.74
CA SER A 156 -4.07 8.40 5.08
C SER A 156 -3.74 6.99 4.60
N ASN A 157 -4.73 6.12 4.45
CA ASN A 157 -4.63 4.66 4.21
C ASN A 157 -3.84 3.87 5.26
N PHE A 158 -3.09 4.53 6.15
CA PHE A 158 -2.20 3.93 7.13
C PHE A 158 -2.93 3.22 8.26
N HIS A 159 -4.09 3.75 8.69
CA HIS A 159 -4.83 3.15 9.80
C HIS A 159 -5.39 1.79 9.42
N PHE A 160 -6.04 1.71 8.26
CA PHE A 160 -6.63 0.47 7.79
C PHE A 160 -5.57 -0.51 7.29
N LEU A 161 -4.53 -0.05 6.59
CA LEU A 161 -3.37 -0.88 6.26
C LEU A 161 -2.81 -1.59 7.51
N ARG A 162 -2.62 -0.84 8.61
CA ARG A 162 -2.14 -1.40 9.88
C ARG A 162 -3.10 -2.44 10.44
N LEU A 163 -4.40 -2.14 10.48
CA LEU A 163 -5.40 -3.04 11.04
C LEU A 163 -5.46 -4.36 10.29
N PHE A 164 -5.47 -4.30 8.96
CA PHE A 164 -5.52 -5.45 8.08
C PHE A 164 -4.24 -6.27 8.18
N LYS A 165 -3.06 -5.66 8.08
CA LYS A 165 -1.77 -6.36 8.11
C LYS A 165 -1.48 -7.06 9.43
N LEU A 166 -1.81 -6.43 10.57
CA LEU A 166 -1.53 -6.99 11.88
C LEU A 166 -2.62 -7.91 12.41
N HIS A 167 -3.74 -8.08 11.69
CA HIS A 167 -4.93 -8.74 12.20
C HIS A 167 -5.32 -8.23 13.61
N GLU A 168 -5.20 -6.91 13.84
CA GLU A 168 -5.39 -6.29 15.17
C GLU A 168 -6.86 -6.31 15.62
N ILE A 169 -7.77 -6.56 14.69
CA ILE A 169 -9.20 -6.72 14.92
C ILE A 169 -9.50 -8.20 15.13
N LYS A 170 -9.91 -8.57 16.35
CA LYS A 170 -10.28 -9.96 16.68
C LYS A 170 -11.45 -10.44 15.82
N ASN A 171 -11.32 -11.62 15.22
CA ASN A 171 -12.33 -12.25 14.37
C ASN A 171 -12.80 -11.32 13.24
N PHE A 172 -11.86 -10.55 12.68
CA PHE A 172 -12.20 -9.67 11.58
C PHE A 172 -12.55 -10.48 10.34
N GLU A 173 -13.76 -10.26 9.88
CA GLU A 173 -14.32 -10.82 8.66
C GLU A 173 -14.66 -9.67 7.73
N LEU A 174 -14.16 -9.77 6.50
CA LEU A 174 -14.58 -8.90 5.42
C LEU A 174 -16.00 -9.30 5.02
N GLU A 175 -16.96 -8.41 5.26
CA GLU A 175 -18.34 -8.60 4.82
C GLU A 175 -18.53 -7.92 3.47
N GLU A 176 -18.77 -8.72 2.43
CA GLU A 176 -18.95 -8.32 1.03
C GLU A 176 -19.79 -7.05 0.83
N LYS A 177 -20.93 -6.93 1.53
CA LYS A 177 -21.87 -5.80 1.41
C LYS A 177 -21.31 -4.44 1.85
N TYR A 178 -20.17 -4.42 2.54
CA TYR A 178 -19.51 -3.19 2.98
C TYR A 178 -18.19 -2.92 2.24
N ILE A 179 -17.83 -3.79 1.28
CA ILE A 179 -16.66 -3.62 0.43
C ILE A 179 -17.07 -2.87 -0.83
N ASP A 180 -16.37 -1.78 -1.12
CA ASP A 180 -16.50 -0.96 -2.30
C ASP A 180 -15.15 -0.94 -3.02
N PHE A 181 -15.03 -1.85 -3.99
CA PHE A 181 -13.85 -1.94 -4.85
C PHE A 181 -13.83 -0.85 -5.95
N ASN A 182 -14.92 -0.08 -6.10
CA ASN A 182 -14.99 1.04 -7.04
C ASN A 182 -14.46 2.35 -6.44
N CYS A 183 -13.69 2.28 -5.35
CA CYS A 183 -13.09 3.47 -4.77
C CYS A 183 -11.98 4.03 -5.69
N GLU A 184 -11.92 5.35 -5.83
CA GLU A 184 -10.93 6.03 -6.68
C GLU A 184 -9.48 5.87 -6.17
N ASP A 185 -9.31 5.51 -4.89
CA ASP A 185 -8.02 5.35 -4.25
C ASP A 185 -7.50 3.91 -4.45
N GLU A 186 -6.69 3.72 -5.48
CA GLU A 186 -6.10 2.41 -5.82
C GLU A 186 -5.45 1.72 -4.61
N LEU A 187 -4.79 2.46 -3.70
CA LEU A 187 -4.09 1.86 -2.57
C LEU A 187 -5.03 1.08 -1.65
N LYS A 188 -6.30 1.51 -1.51
CA LYS A 188 -7.31 0.77 -0.73
C LYS A 188 -7.59 -0.60 -1.34
N ASN A 189 -7.69 -0.68 -2.66
CA ASN A 189 -7.86 -1.95 -3.37
C ASN A 189 -6.66 -2.88 -3.15
N TYR A 190 -5.43 -2.36 -3.17
CA TYR A 190 -4.24 -3.16 -2.85
C TYR A 190 -4.22 -3.64 -1.39
N ILE A 191 -4.62 -2.78 -0.44
CA ILE A 191 -4.71 -3.13 0.98
C ILE A 191 -5.72 -4.26 1.22
N LEU A 192 -6.93 -4.11 0.65
CA LEU A 192 -7.97 -5.12 0.75
C LEU A 192 -7.54 -6.42 0.08
N PHE A 193 -6.95 -6.34 -1.12
CA PHE A 193 -6.41 -7.50 -1.81
C PHE A 193 -5.37 -8.23 -0.96
N ASN A 194 -4.35 -7.53 -0.43
CA ASN A 194 -3.31 -8.13 0.41
C ASN A 194 -3.92 -8.83 1.63
N TYR A 195 -4.90 -8.21 2.29
CA TYR A 195 -5.62 -8.83 3.39
C TYR A 195 -6.33 -10.13 2.98
N ILE A 196 -7.10 -10.10 1.88
CA ILE A 196 -7.89 -11.25 1.41
C ILE A 196 -6.97 -12.44 1.08
N ILE A 197 -5.85 -12.20 0.40
CA ILE A 197 -4.96 -13.27 -0.04
C ILE A 197 -4.01 -13.78 1.06
N THR A 198 -3.96 -13.09 2.21
CA THR A 198 -3.03 -13.40 3.31
C THR A 198 -3.21 -14.84 3.80
N GLU A 199 -4.44 -15.32 3.96
CA GLU A 199 -4.68 -16.69 4.42
C GLU A 199 -4.21 -17.73 3.41
N TYR A 200 -4.36 -17.45 2.12
CA TYR A 200 -3.84 -18.31 1.05
C TYR A 200 -2.31 -18.38 1.08
N ILE A 201 -1.62 -17.24 1.20
CA ILE A 201 -0.15 -17.19 1.25
C ILE A 201 0.40 -18.03 2.41
N HIS A 202 -0.23 -17.93 3.59
CA HIS A 202 0.21 -18.63 4.80
C HIS A 202 -0.29 -20.08 4.90
N SER A 203 -1.16 -20.53 3.99
CA SER A 203 -1.66 -21.90 3.97
C SER A 203 -0.56 -22.85 3.47
N VAL A 204 0.18 -23.49 4.39
CA VAL A 204 1.32 -24.35 4.03
C VAL A 204 0.88 -25.75 3.53
N ASP A 205 -0.32 -26.20 3.90
CA ASP A 205 -0.70 -27.62 3.84
C ASP A 205 -1.67 -27.98 2.70
N LYS A 206 -1.54 -29.17 2.10
CA LYS A 206 -2.49 -29.70 1.10
C LYS A 206 -3.80 -30.19 1.75
N ASN A 207 -3.77 -30.41 3.06
CA ASN A 207 -4.90 -30.91 3.86
C ASN A 207 -5.61 -29.81 4.65
N LEU A 208 -5.83 -28.64 4.03
CA LEU A 208 -6.58 -27.56 4.69
C LEU A 208 -7.96 -28.05 5.14
N PRO A 209 -8.37 -27.73 6.37
CA PRO A 209 -9.75 -27.90 6.85
C PRO A 209 -10.77 -27.36 5.84
N LYS A 210 -11.95 -28.00 5.79
CA LYS A 210 -12.99 -27.67 4.79
C LYS A 210 -13.45 -26.21 4.90
N ASP A 211 -13.59 -25.73 6.13
CA ASP A 211 -13.91 -24.35 6.47
C ASP A 211 -12.89 -23.35 5.90
N ILE A 212 -11.59 -23.63 6.01
CA ILE A 212 -10.54 -22.78 5.43
C ILE A 212 -10.61 -22.80 3.90
N LYS A 213 -10.82 -23.97 3.29
CA LYS A 213 -10.99 -24.07 1.82
C LYS A 213 -12.19 -23.27 1.33
N THR A 214 -13.34 -23.40 1.99
CA THR A 214 -14.55 -22.64 1.66
C THR A 214 -14.34 -21.13 1.84
N LYS A 215 -13.58 -20.72 2.86
CA LYS A 215 -13.21 -19.31 3.03
C LYS A 215 -12.33 -18.80 1.90
N ILE A 216 -11.25 -19.52 1.54
CA ILE A 216 -10.39 -19.16 0.41
C ILE A 216 -11.19 -19.04 -0.90
N GLU A 217 -12.11 -19.98 -1.17
CA GLU A 217 -13.00 -19.90 -2.34
C GLU A 217 -13.92 -18.67 -2.30
N SER A 218 -14.45 -18.32 -1.13
CA SER A 218 -15.25 -17.10 -0.94
C SER A 218 -14.41 -15.84 -1.13
N ASP A 219 -13.17 -15.85 -0.66
CA ASP A 219 -12.22 -14.75 -0.75
C ASP A 219 -11.82 -14.50 -2.21
N PHE A 220 -11.58 -15.54 -3.01
CA PHE A 220 -11.37 -15.37 -4.45
C PHE A 220 -12.59 -14.78 -5.15
N LYS A 221 -13.82 -15.19 -4.79
CA LYS A 221 -15.06 -14.57 -5.31
C LYS A 221 -15.17 -13.08 -4.99
N LEU A 222 -14.62 -12.64 -3.87
CA LEU A 222 -14.56 -11.21 -3.52
C LEU A 222 -13.58 -10.47 -4.40
N ILE A 223 -12.42 -11.07 -4.70
CA ILE A 223 -11.39 -10.48 -5.57
C ILE A 223 -11.92 -10.24 -6.99
N GLU A 224 -12.75 -11.12 -7.54
CA GLU A 224 -13.31 -10.97 -8.90
C GLU A 224 -14.23 -9.74 -9.06
N LYS A 225 -14.63 -9.11 -7.95
CA LYS A 225 -15.42 -7.87 -7.97
C LYS A 225 -14.58 -6.63 -8.21
N ILE A 226 -13.26 -6.72 -8.09
CA ILE A 226 -12.34 -5.65 -8.46
C ILE A 226 -12.40 -5.50 -9.98
N GLU A 227 -12.47 -4.26 -10.47
CA GLU A 227 -12.45 -3.98 -11.90
C GLU A 227 -11.22 -4.64 -12.55
N VAL A 228 -11.42 -5.34 -13.67
CA VAL A 228 -10.42 -6.27 -14.23
C VAL A 228 -9.08 -5.59 -14.56
N ASN A 229 -9.11 -4.34 -14.99
CA ASN A 229 -7.92 -3.54 -15.23
C ASN A 229 -7.11 -3.28 -13.94
N ILE A 230 -7.79 -2.95 -12.83
CA ILE A 230 -7.17 -2.77 -11.52
C ILE A 230 -6.66 -4.11 -11.01
N LEU A 231 -7.46 -5.18 -11.14
CA LEU A 231 -7.09 -6.51 -10.68
C LEU A 231 -5.84 -7.03 -11.39
N ILE A 232 -5.76 -6.93 -12.71
CA ILE A 232 -4.56 -7.36 -13.47
C ILE A 232 -3.34 -6.55 -13.02
N LYS A 233 -3.47 -5.24 -12.80
CA LYS A 233 -2.37 -4.41 -12.27
C LYS A 233 -1.89 -4.92 -10.92
N ILE A 234 -2.81 -5.22 -10.00
CA ILE A 234 -2.52 -5.80 -8.68
C ILE A 234 -1.84 -7.17 -8.81
N ILE A 235 -2.31 -8.04 -9.71
CA ILE A 235 -1.73 -9.37 -9.95
C ILE A 235 -0.29 -9.24 -10.46
N LEU A 236 -0.01 -8.33 -11.39
CA LEU A 236 1.36 -8.12 -11.88
C LEU A 236 2.28 -7.58 -10.78
N ASP A 237 1.78 -6.67 -9.95
CA ASP A 237 2.49 -6.18 -8.75
C ASP A 237 2.76 -7.29 -7.73
N TYR A 238 1.82 -8.21 -7.56
CA TYR A 238 1.95 -9.39 -6.73
C TYR A 238 3.03 -10.35 -7.26
N ILE A 239 2.98 -10.67 -8.56
CA ILE A 239 3.91 -11.63 -9.19
C ILE A 239 5.34 -11.08 -9.19
N ARG A 240 5.52 -9.79 -9.51
CA ARG A 240 6.87 -9.19 -9.59
C ARG A 240 7.52 -8.92 -8.23
N PHE A 241 6.79 -9.12 -7.14
CA PHE A 241 7.35 -9.00 -5.79
C PHE A 241 8.26 -10.19 -5.49
N ASP A 242 9.56 -9.91 -5.33
CA ASP A 242 10.70 -10.85 -5.39
C ASP A 242 10.74 -11.94 -4.28
N GLU A 243 9.85 -11.86 -3.28
CA GLU A 243 9.71 -12.92 -2.28
C GLU A 243 8.75 -13.97 -2.82
N THR A 244 9.27 -15.18 -3.07
CA THR A 244 8.54 -16.33 -3.62
C THR A 244 7.24 -16.62 -2.87
N LYS A 245 6.15 -16.04 -3.35
CA LYS A 245 4.78 -16.29 -2.88
C LYS A 245 4.11 -17.31 -3.78
N LYS A 246 3.24 -18.14 -3.19
CA LYS A 246 2.38 -19.04 -3.95
C LYS A 246 1.51 -18.19 -4.88
N ILE A 247 1.58 -18.40 -6.19
CA ILE A 247 0.71 -17.69 -7.14
C ILE A 247 -0.57 -18.50 -7.27
N PRO A 248 -1.75 -17.96 -6.87
CA PRO A 248 -3.02 -18.61 -7.14
C PRO A 248 -3.20 -18.87 -8.65
N CYS A 249 -3.58 -20.09 -9.04
CA CYS A 249 -3.91 -20.39 -10.44
C CYS A 249 -4.98 -19.44 -10.98
N TYR A 250 -5.94 -19.05 -10.14
CA TYR A 250 -6.97 -18.06 -10.46
C TYR A 250 -6.41 -16.74 -11.01
N PHE A 251 -5.25 -16.27 -10.52
CA PHE A 251 -4.64 -15.02 -11.03
C PHE A 251 -4.11 -15.19 -12.45
N LEU A 252 -3.55 -16.37 -12.73
CA LEU A 252 -3.04 -16.74 -14.03
C LEU A 252 -4.19 -16.91 -15.04
N GLU A 253 -5.28 -17.55 -14.62
CA GLU A 253 -6.53 -17.67 -15.40
C GLU A 253 -7.13 -16.29 -15.70
N THR A 254 -7.15 -15.37 -14.73
CA THR A 254 -7.64 -13.99 -14.93
C THR A 254 -6.87 -13.27 -16.03
N ILE A 255 -5.54 -13.44 -16.09
CA ILE A 255 -4.69 -12.87 -17.14
C ILE A 255 -5.02 -13.51 -18.50
N GLU A 256 -5.13 -14.83 -18.55
CA GLU A 256 -5.41 -15.58 -19.78
C GLU A 256 -6.76 -15.19 -20.40
N GLU A 257 -7.81 -15.08 -19.57
CA GLU A 257 -9.15 -14.68 -20.01
C GLU A 257 -9.22 -13.22 -20.48
N ASN A 258 -8.26 -12.38 -20.09
CA ASN A 258 -8.26 -10.94 -20.33
C ASN A 258 -6.96 -10.46 -21.01
N GLU A 259 -6.48 -11.25 -21.97
CA GLU A 259 -5.18 -11.09 -22.64
C GLU A 259 -4.89 -9.65 -23.16
N GLU A 260 -5.84 -9.02 -23.85
CA GLU A 260 -5.63 -7.67 -24.40
C GLU A 260 -5.54 -6.58 -23.33
N THR A 261 -6.35 -6.70 -22.27
CA THR A 261 -6.28 -5.82 -21.10
C THR A 261 -4.93 -6.01 -20.40
N PHE A 262 -4.49 -7.26 -20.26
CA PHE A 262 -3.18 -7.58 -19.73
C PHE A 262 -2.05 -6.92 -20.52
N PHE A 263 -2.01 -7.07 -21.85
CA PHE A 263 -0.93 -6.48 -22.64
C PHE A 263 -0.92 -4.94 -22.60
N THR A 264 -2.09 -4.32 -22.52
CA THR A 264 -2.23 -2.87 -22.35
C THR A 264 -1.62 -2.42 -21.01
N ILE A 265 -1.93 -3.14 -19.94
CA ILE A 265 -1.39 -2.84 -18.60
C ILE A 265 0.10 -3.14 -18.54
N PHE A 266 0.54 -4.27 -19.07
CA PHE A 266 1.96 -4.67 -19.10
C PHE A 266 2.81 -3.65 -19.86
N GLU A 267 2.29 -3.08 -20.95
CA GLU A 267 2.97 -2.01 -21.69
C GLU A 267 3.12 -0.72 -20.87
N SER A 268 2.15 -0.39 -20.02
CA SER A 268 2.23 0.76 -19.10
C SER A 268 3.12 0.50 -17.86
N LEU A 269 3.36 -0.77 -17.51
CA LEU A 269 4.08 -1.16 -16.30
C LEU A 269 5.55 -0.72 -16.36
N GLU A 270 6.02 -0.03 -15.34
CA GLU A 270 7.44 0.33 -15.20
C GLU A 270 8.20 -0.81 -14.49
N ILE A 271 9.37 -1.15 -15.04
CA ILE A 271 10.29 -2.20 -14.57
C ILE A 271 11.63 -1.54 -14.24
N TYR A 272 12.19 -1.83 -13.06
CA TYR A 272 13.39 -1.15 -12.53
C TYR A 272 14.63 -2.00 -12.45
N ASN A 273 14.47 -3.31 -12.46
CA ASN A 273 15.57 -4.24 -12.38
C ASN A 273 15.18 -5.52 -13.15
N ILE A 274 16.19 -6.34 -13.41
CA ILE A 274 16.00 -7.58 -14.15
C ILE A 274 15.22 -8.62 -13.33
N ASN A 275 15.25 -8.56 -11.99
CA ASN A 275 14.52 -9.50 -11.13
C ASN A 275 13.01 -9.35 -11.27
N GLU A 276 12.50 -8.12 -11.40
CA GLU A 276 11.09 -7.91 -11.70
C GLU A 276 10.68 -8.61 -13.00
N LEU A 277 11.54 -8.63 -14.03
CA LEU A 277 11.29 -9.39 -15.26
C LEU A 277 11.40 -10.91 -15.01
N ASN A 278 12.43 -11.36 -14.30
CA ASN A 278 12.61 -12.77 -13.94
C ASN A 278 11.36 -13.35 -13.25
N SER A 279 10.82 -12.61 -12.29
CA SER A 279 9.64 -13.00 -11.51
C SER A 279 8.37 -13.11 -12.37
N LEU A 280 8.28 -12.36 -13.46
CA LEU A 280 7.16 -12.40 -14.40
C LEU A 280 7.26 -13.57 -15.40
N VAL A 281 8.46 -13.90 -15.88
CA VAL A 281 8.65 -14.88 -16.97
C VAL A 281 8.11 -16.26 -16.62
N ASN A 282 8.49 -16.81 -15.48
CA ASN A 282 8.12 -18.18 -15.11
C ASN A 282 6.61 -18.42 -14.95
N PRO A 283 5.84 -17.57 -14.26
CA PRO A 283 4.39 -17.76 -14.20
C PRO A 283 3.69 -17.48 -15.54
N LEU A 284 4.14 -16.46 -16.30
CA LEU A 284 3.44 -16.04 -17.53
C LEU A 284 3.75 -16.91 -18.74
N LYS A 285 4.87 -17.65 -18.75
CA LYS A 285 5.17 -18.62 -19.83
C LYS A 285 4.30 -19.87 -19.78
N GLU A 286 3.70 -20.16 -18.62
CA GLU A 286 2.92 -21.37 -18.37
C GLU A 286 1.42 -21.20 -18.73
N ILE A 287 0.98 -19.97 -19.02
CA ILE A 287 -0.41 -19.67 -19.41
C ILE A 287 -0.58 -19.50 -20.92
N HIS A 288 -1.79 -19.70 -21.44
CA HIS A 288 -2.09 -19.68 -22.87
C HIS A 288 -2.31 -18.28 -23.44
N ILE A 289 -1.32 -17.39 -23.30
CA ILE A 289 -1.27 -16.08 -23.95
C ILE A 289 -0.31 -16.08 -25.15
N ASN A 290 -0.33 -15.01 -25.95
CA ASN A 290 0.64 -14.78 -27.02
C ASN A 290 2.05 -14.58 -26.46
N GLN A 291 2.77 -15.70 -26.31
CA GLN A 291 4.14 -15.76 -25.81
C GLN A 291 5.07 -14.87 -26.62
N ASP A 292 4.84 -14.74 -27.93
CA ASP A 292 5.70 -13.94 -28.77
C ASP A 292 5.59 -12.44 -28.47
N ARG A 293 4.38 -11.95 -28.23
CA ARG A 293 4.10 -10.58 -27.79
C ARG A 293 4.64 -10.33 -26.38
N LEU A 294 4.50 -11.29 -25.46
CA LEU A 294 5.04 -11.21 -24.10
C LEU A 294 6.55 -10.98 -24.11
N PHE A 295 7.31 -11.84 -24.79
CA PHE A 295 8.77 -11.72 -24.82
C PHE A 295 9.24 -10.47 -25.58
N GLN A 296 8.54 -10.04 -26.62
CA GLN A 296 8.84 -8.76 -27.30
C GLN A 296 8.64 -7.56 -26.37
N GLN A 297 7.55 -7.52 -25.60
CA GLN A 297 7.33 -6.47 -24.61
C GLN A 297 8.37 -6.53 -23.48
N MET A 298 8.75 -7.71 -23.00
CA MET A 298 9.84 -7.88 -22.02
C MET A 298 11.17 -7.35 -22.54
N ILE A 299 11.53 -7.63 -23.80
CA ILE A 299 12.73 -7.06 -24.44
C ILE A 299 12.64 -5.54 -24.51
N THR A 300 11.46 -4.98 -24.77
CA THR A 300 11.25 -3.52 -24.76
C THR A 300 11.47 -2.91 -23.37
N LYS A 301 11.04 -3.60 -22.31
CA LYS A 301 11.34 -3.18 -20.92
C LYS A 301 12.83 -3.28 -20.61
N LEU A 302 13.47 -4.35 -21.06
CA LEU A 302 14.91 -4.56 -20.91
C LEU A 302 15.73 -3.47 -21.64
N GLU A 303 15.32 -3.04 -22.83
CA GLU A 303 15.98 -1.94 -23.55
C GLU A 303 16.01 -0.65 -22.71
N LYS A 304 14.95 -0.36 -21.96
CA LYS A 304 14.94 0.77 -21.01
C LYS A 304 16.02 0.62 -19.94
N LEU A 305 16.12 -0.55 -19.30
CA LEU A 305 17.16 -0.83 -18.29
C LEU A 305 18.58 -0.71 -18.86
N LEU A 306 18.80 -1.19 -20.08
CA LEU A 306 20.10 -1.14 -20.75
C LEU A 306 20.47 0.27 -21.23
N THR A 307 19.48 1.15 -21.42
CA THR A 307 19.71 2.54 -21.86
C THR A 307 19.91 3.51 -20.71
N GLU A 308 19.71 3.10 -19.44
CA GLU A 308 20.00 3.91 -18.26
C GLU A 308 21.49 4.37 -18.19
N GLU A 309 21.75 5.45 -17.44
CA GLU A 309 23.11 5.98 -17.27
C GLU A 309 24.03 4.95 -16.60
N ILE A 310 23.51 4.20 -15.62
CA ILE A 310 24.22 3.15 -14.90
C ILE A 310 23.44 1.85 -15.05
N ILE A 311 24.09 0.81 -15.57
CA ILE A 311 23.49 -0.52 -15.66
C ILE A 311 23.77 -1.26 -14.35
N THR A 312 22.70 -1.55 -13.59
CA THR A 312 22.74 -2.20 -12.27
C THR A 312 22.50 -3.70 -12.31
N ILE A 313 22.26 -4.27 -13.48
CA ILE A 313 21.95 -5.69 -13.69
C ILE A 313 23.09 -6.58 -13.14
N ASP A 314 22.79 -7.47 -12.19
CA ASP A 314 23.75 -8.45 -11.70
C ASP A 314 23.98 -9.58 -12.70
N ASN A 315 25.17 -10.17 -12.71
CA ASN A 315 25.53 -11.22 -13.66
C ASN A 315 24.74 -12.52 -13.42
N TYR A 316 24.47 -12.88 -12.15
CA TYR A 316 23.68 -14.05 -11.80
C TYR A 316 22.22 -13.88 -12.22
N GLU A 317 21.64 -12.72 -11.92
CA GLU A 317 20.26 -12.40 -12.29
C GLU A 317 20.06 -12.35 -13.81
N TRP A 318 21.08 -11.87 -14.53
CA TRP A 318 21.14 -11.88 -15.98
C TRP A 318 21.22 -13.29 -16.56
N GLU A 319 22.11 -14.13 -16.03
CA GLU A 319 22.24 -15.53 -16.44
C GLU A 319 20.93 -16.29 -16.21
N HIS A 320 20.30 -16.07 -15.05
CA HIS A 320 18.98 -16.62 -14.75
C HIS A 320 17.92 -16.19 -15.77
N PHE A 321 17.85 -14.89 -16.11
CA PHE A 321 16.91 -14.37 -17.11
C PHE A 321 17.08 -15.02 -18.48
N LEU A 322 18.33 -15.16 -18.93
CA LEU A 322 18.62 -15.76 -20.22
C LEU A 322 18.29 -17.26 -20.27
N ASN A 323 18.44 -17.97 -19.14
CA ASN A 323 18.12 -19.40 -19.05
C ASN A 323 16.60 -19.71 -19.07
N ILE A 324 15.75 -18.73 -18.76
CA ILE A 324 14.30 -18.93 -18.68
C ILE A 324 13.54 -18.47 -19.93
N ILE A 325 14.19 -17.71 -20.82
CA ILE A 325 13.60 -17.22 -22.07
C ILE A 325 13.97 -18.12 -23.27
N PRO A 326 13.11 -18.21 -24.31
CA PRO A 326 13.43 -18.98 -25.50
C PRO A 326 14.67 -18.46 -26.26
N GLU A 327 15.45 -19.38 -26.84
CA GLU A 327 16.71 -19.10 -27.56
C GLU A 327 16.58 -17.98 -28.61
N LYS A 328 15.47 -17.95 -29.37
CA LYS A 328 15.22 -16.90 -30.37
C LYS A 328 15.25 -15.49 -29.77
N TYR A 329 14.82 -15.33 -28.51
CA TYR A 329 14.84 -14.05 -27.80
C TYR A 329 16.20 -13.74 -27.19
N VAL A 330 16.98 -14.76 -26.79
CA VAL A 330 18.39 -14.60 -26.41
C VAL A 330 19.19 -13.98 -27.57
N LEU A 331 18.96 -14.45 -28.80
CA LEU A 331 19.58 -13.87 -30.00
C LEU A 331 19.17 -12.41 -30.23
N MET A 332 17.88 -12.07 -30.03
CA MET A 332 17.41 -10.68 -30.13
C MET A 332 18.06 -9.79 -29.06
N ILE A 333 18.18 -10.26 -27.83
CA ILE A 333 18.85 -9.56 -26.72
C ILE A 333 20.33 -9.33 -27.03
N ASN A 334 21.02 -10.33 -27.60
CA ASN A 334 22.39 -10.18 -28.07
C ASN A 334 22.51 -9.09 -29.14
N GLY A 335 21.55 -9.01 -30.06
CA GLY A 335 21.46 -7.93 -31.04
C GLY A 335 21.27 -6.55 -30.38
N LEU A 336 20.36 -6.47 -29.40
CA LEU A 336 20.09 -5.26 -28.63
C LEU A 336 21.35 -4.77 -27.89
N LEU A 337 22.05 -5.64 -27.16
CA LEU A 337 23.28 -5.28 -26.44
C LEU A 337 24.37 -4.71 -27.37
N ARG A 338 24.56 -5.33 -28.54
CA ARG A 338 25.54 -4.85 -29.53
C ARG A 338 25.14 -3.50 -30.12
N LYS A 339 23.86 -3.30 -30.40
CA LYS A 339 23.32 -2.00 -30.84
C LYS A 339 23.59 -0.93 -29.78
N THR A 340 23.26 -1.20 -28.51
CA THR A 340 23.50 -0.27 -27.40
C THR A 340 24.98 0.07 -27.24
N ILE A 341 25.90 -0.87 -27.44
CA ILE A 341 27.35 -0.57 -27.48
C ILE A 341 27.70 0.33 -28.67
N GLY A 342 27.15 0.05 -29.85
CA GLY A 342 27.35 0.87 -31.04
C GLY A 342 26.96 2.33 -30.83
N ASP A 343 25.85 2.56 -30.10
CA ASP A 343 25.34 3.90 -29.79
C ASP A 343 26.23 4.67 -28.78
N LEU A 344 27.14 3.99 -28.08
CA LEU A 344 28.11 4.61 -27.16
C LEU A 344 29.39 5.11 -27.87
N THR A 345 29.49 4.99 -29.20
CA THR A 345 30.73 5.31 -29.93
C THR A 345 31.15 6.78 -29.81
N PHE A 346 32.35 7.00 -29.26
CA PHE A 346 32.95 8.32 -29.05
C PHE A 346 33.50 8.93 -30.35
N ILE A 347 33.29 10.24 -30.54
CA ILE A 347 33.61 10.93 -31.80
C ILE A 347 35.08 11.43 -31.86
N SER A 348 35.79 11.69 -30.75
CA SER A 348 37.23 12.05 -30.80
C SER A 348 37.95 12.12 -29.44
N GLU A 349 39.28 12.26 -29.44
CA GLU A 349 40.09 12.61 -28.26
C GLU A 349 39.69 13.96 -27.62
N LEU A 350 39.10 14.87 -28.38
CA LEU A 350 38.63 16.17 -27.89
C LEU A 350 37.39 16.05 -26.99
N ASP A 351 36.47 15.13 -27.32
CA ASP A 351 35.30 14.84 -26.47
C ASP A 351 35.69 14.23 -25.11
N ARG A 352 36.83 13.50 -25.09
CA ARG A 352 37.41 12.93 -23.86
C ARG A 352 37.83 14.01 -22.87
N GLU A 353 38.42 15.10 -23.37
CA GLU A 353 38.90 16.21 -22.53
C GLU A 353 37.77 17.14 -22.07
N ILE A 354 36.78 17.41 -22.94
CA ILE A 354 35.67 18.32 -22.63
C ILE A 354 34.63 17.68 -21.70
N ARG A 355 34.43 16.35 -21.76
CA ARG A 355 33.32 15.65 -21.09
C ARG A 355 33.79 14.49 -20.23
N SER A 356 34.90 14.65 -19.51
CA SER A 356 35.55 13.59 -18.73
C SER A 356 34.57 12.73 -17.89
N LYS A 357 33.63 13.35 -17.17
CA LYS A 357 32.61 12.62 -16.38
C LYS A 357 31.70 11.73 -17.23
N ARG A 358 31.19 12.24 -18.35
CA ARG A 358 30.34 11.49 -19.29
C ARG A 358 31.12 10.37 -19.95
N TYR A 359 32.35 10.65 -20.35
CA TYR A 359 33.27 9.65 -20.92
C TYR A 359 33.50 8.45 -19.99
N PHE A 360 33.77 8.70 -18.70
CA PHE A 360 33.95 7.61 -17.73
C PHE A 360 32.65 6.81 -17.49
N SER A 361 31.50 7.48 -17.46
CA SER A 361 30.18 6.83 -17.34
C SER A 361 29.91 5.89 -18.53
N GLU A 362 30.04 6.39 -19.76
CA GLU A 362 29.81 5.62 -20.99
C GLU A 362 30.82 4.46 -21.14
N LYS A 363 32.08 4.64 -20.73
CA LYS A 363 33.09 3.55 -20.72
C LYS A 363 32.76 2.45 -19.73
N ASN A 364 32.28 2.80 -18.53
CA ASN A 364 31.84 1.82 -17.54
C ASN A 364 30.61 1.05 -18.04
N LYS A 365 29.69 1.76 -18.68
CA LYS A 365 28.52 1.17 -19.34
C LYS A 365 28.91 0.20 -20.45
N GLU A 366 29.82 0.60 -21.33
CA GLU A 366 30.36 -0.26 -22.40
C GLU A 366 30.99 -1.54 -21.82
N LYS A 367 31.79 -1.41 -20.76
CA LYS A 367 32.39 -2.57 -20.05
C LYS A 367 31.29 -3.50 -19.55
N LYS A 368 30.27 -2.98 -18.86
CA LYS A 368 29.17 -3.79 -18.33
C LYS A 368 28.39 -4.49 -19.44
N LEU A 369 28.08 -3.80 -20.55
CA LEU A 369 27.42 -4.40 -21.70
C LEU A 369 28.24 -5.55 -22.32
N LYS A 370 29.57 -5.41 -22.41
CA LYS A 370 30.45 -6.50 -22.87
C LYS A 370 30.40 -7.71 -21.95
N GLU A 371 30.41 -7.50 -20.63
CA GLU A 371 30.24 -8.59 -19.66
C GLU A 371 28.90 -9.32 -19.85
N LEU A 372 27.80 -8.58 -20.01
CA LEU A 372 26.47 -9.16 -20.27
C LEU A 372 26.42 -9.95 -21.58
N ILE A 373 27.08 -9.45 -22.64
CA ILE A 373 27.22 -10.16 -23.93
C ILE A 373 27.99 -11.46 -23.75
N ASP A 374 29.08 -11.45 -22.98
CA ASP A 374 29.92 -12.64 -22.81
C ASP A 374 29.17 -13.74 -22.05
N ILE A 375 28.35 -13.39 -21.05
CA ILE A 375 27.42 -14.32 -20.40
C ILE A 375 26.41 -14.86 -21.41
N ALA A 376 25.79 -13.98 -22.20
CA ALA A 376 24.78 -14.38 -23.18
C ALA A 376 25.31 -15.27 -24.31
N LYS A 377 26.62 -15.27 -24.58
CA LYS A 377 27.25 -16.22 -25.51
C LYS A 377 27.42 -17.62 -24.91
N ASN A 378 27.56 -17.71 -23.58
CA ASN A 378 27.84 -18.97 -22.88
C ASN A 378 26.57 -19.79 -22.59
N ILE A 379 25.38 -19.21 -22.82
CA ILE A 379 24.08 -19.87 -22.62
C ILE A 379 23.61 -20.63 -23.89
N ASN A 380 24.44 -20.62 -24.95
CA ASN A 380 24.22 -21.37 -26.19
C ASN A 380 24.99 -22.68 -26.23
#